data_AF-A0A8T7C9U6-F1
#
_entry.id   AF-A0A8T7C9U6-F1
#
_cell.length_a   1.000
_cell.length_b   1.000
_cell.length_c   1.000
_cell.angle_alpha   90.00
_cell.angle_beta   90.00
_cell.angle_gamma   90.00
#
_symmetry.space_group_name_H-M   'P 1'
#
loop_
_entity.id
_entity.type
_entity.pdbx_description
1 polymer ?
#
loop_
_entity_poly.entity_id
_entity_poly.type
_entity_poly.pdbx_seq_one_letter_code
_entity_poly.pdbx_strand_id
1 'polypeptide(L)'
;MMRTLFWKLFGAFWLTTIVILAVAIFMSFRLADSSSDLLETLEGVSLQEILQAEGVDGLRKYVTNVANFPPGRTVYIINRDGEEIARRKLPRQLERRAQRAWTGIDRGRRDRPRRRPRPQLPLLETDNGETLLAIPGPAKPPLFGVLSFANVRWLVLGMAGAISLLVFWWLSRSLARPVTRISVTARRLAKGDMSARVGLAGNDEIGQLAKQFDNMADELESQSKNRRELFRNIAHELRAPLTRMQIATDLLERKPETSDEQVERVRYEIGRVENLTRQVLSLARAEELGSSEEQTALASVIEQIVNDARFEAEAKQVKVN
;
A
#
# COMPACT_ATOMS: atom_id res chain seq x y z
N MET A 1 -1.74 -15.25 6.88
CA MET A 1 -2.79 -14.30 7.30
C MET A 1 -2.46 -12.87 6.81
N MET A 2 -2.30 -12.66 5.48
CA MET A 2 -1.95 -11.34 4.87
C MET A 2 -3.00 -10.88 3.82
N ARG A 3 -4.23 -11.39 3.92
CA ARG A 3 -5.16 -11.39 2.77
C ARG A 3 -5.94 -10.08 2.58
N THR A 4 -6.07 -9.20 3.57
CA THR A 4 -6.98 -8.06 3.42
C THR A 4 -6.25 -6.76 3.04
N LEU A 5 -5.10 -6.47 3.64
CA LEU A 5 -4.34 -5.25 3.32
C LEU A 5 -3.63 -5.36 1.97
N PHE A 6 -3.06 -6.53 1.66
CA PHE A 6 -2.46 -6.77 0.35
C PHE A 6 -3.48 -6.56 -0.78
N TRP A 7 -4.68 -7.13 -0.66
CA TRP A 7 -5.71 -6.99 -1.69
C TRP A 7 -6.27 -5.57 -1.78
N LYS A 8 -6.30 -4.80 -0.68
CA LYS A 8 -6.62 -3.37 -0.71
C LYS A 8 -5.57 -2.57 -1.49
N LEU A 9 -4.28 -2.80 -1.22
CA LEU A 9 -3.18 -2.13 -1.92
C LEU A 9 -3.10 -2.52 -3.39
N PHE A 10 -3.17 -3.82 -3.65
CA PHE A 10 -3.14 -4.39 -4.99
C PHE A 10 -4.35 -3.91 -5.80
N GLY A 11 -5.55 -3.97 -5.22
CA GLY A 11 -6.77 -3.47 -5.83
C GLY A 11 -6.71 -1.97 -6.12
N ALA A 12 -6.24 -1.15 -5.19
CA ALA A 12 -6.06 0.28 -5.42
C ALA A 12 -5.04 0.56 -6.54
N PHE A 13 -3.89 -0.11 -6.52
CA PHE A 13 -2.86 0.03 -7.54
C PHE A 13 -3.40 -0.35 -8.94
N TRP A 14 -4.02 -1.52 -9.07
CA TRP A 14 -4.57 -1.96 -10.36
C TRP A 14 -5.74 -1.10 -10.81
N LEU A 15 -6.63 -0.69 -9.92
CA LEU A 15 -7.73 0.21 -10.25
C LEU A 15 -7.19 1.55 -10.78
N THR A 16 -6.17 2.11 -10.15
CA THR A 16 -5.57 3.37 -10.62
C THR A 16 -4.89 3.21 -11.97
N THR A 17 -4.14 2.12 -12.15
CA THR A 17 -3.51 1.79 -13.43
C THR A 17 -4.55 1.60 -14.54
N ILE A 18 -5.64 0.88 -14.25
CA ILE A 18 -6.75 0.67 -15.18
C ILE A 18 -7.45 1.98 -15.50
N VAL A 19 -7.72 2.84 -14.51
CA VAL A 19 -8.38 4.14 -14.73
C VAL A 19 -7.48 5.04 -15.59
N ILE A 20 -6.19 5.13 -15.28
CA ILE A 20 -5.24 5.93 -16.07
C ILE A 20 -5.16 5.41 -17.51
N LEU A 21 -5.09 4.09 -17.69
CA LEU A 21 -5.02 3.45 -19.01
C LEU A 21 -6.34 3.62 -19.78
N ALA A 22 -7.49 3.45 -19.12
CA ALA A 22 -8.81 3.63 -19.72
C ALA A 22 -9.03 5.08 -20.16
N VAL A 23 -8.61 6.05 -19.34
CA VAL A 23 -8.64 7.48 -19.68
C VAL A 23 -7.73 7.76 -20.87
N ALA A 24 -6.50 7.25 -20.89
CA ALA A 24 -5.58 7.43 -22.01
C ALA A 24 -6.14 6.82 -23.31
N ILE A 25 -6.71 5.61 -23.24
CA ILE A 25 -7.33 4.92 -24.37
C ILE A 25 -8.58 5.68 -24.85
N PHE A 26 -9.47 6.06 -23.95
CA PHE A 26 -10.68 6.81 -24.27
C PHE A 26 -10.34 8.14 -24.96
N MET A 27 -9.32 8.84 -24.45
CA MET A 27 -8.83 10.07 -25.05
C MET A 27 -8.22 9.80 -26.44
N SER A 28 -7.46 8.71 -26.62
CA SER A 28 -6.91 8.30 -27.92
C SER A 28 -8.00 8.02 -28.95
N PHE A 29 -9.08 7.32 -28.56
CA PHE A 29 -10.24 7.10 -29.42
C PHE A 29 -10.97 8.39 -29.78
N ARG A 30 -11.15 9.30 -28.82
CA ARG A 30 -11.79 10.61 -29.08
C ARG A 30 -11.00 11.47 -30.07
N LEU A 31 -9.67 11.40 -30.05
CA LEU A 31 -8.83 12.12 -31.02
C LEU A 31 -8.79 11.42 -32.39
N ALA A 32 -8.82 10.08 -32.42
CA ALA A 32 -8.84 9.32 -33.67
C ALA A 32 -10.08 9.61 -34.53
N ASP A 33 -11.22 9.92 -33.90
CA ASP A 33 -12.51 10.16 -34.57
C ASP A 33 -12.66 11.57 -35.17
N SER A 34 -11.72 12.50 -34.91
CA SER A 34 -11.71 13.86 -35.52
C SER A 34 -11.22 13.82 -36.98
N SER A 35 -12.01 13.20 -37.85
CA SER A 35 -11.70 13.01 -39.28
C SER A 35 -11.71 14.30 -40.12
N SER A 36 -12.12 15.44 -39.54
CA SER A 36 -12.11 16.76 -40.17
C SER A 36 -10.70 17.21 -40.55
N ASP A 37 -9.73 17.07 -39.64
CA ASP A 37 -8.41 17.70 -39.81
C ASP A 37 -7.62 17.07 -40.97
N LEU A 38 -7.83 15.79 -41.26
CA LEU A 38 -7.21 15.14 -42.42
C LEU A 38 -7.77 15.67 -43.73
N LEU A 39 -9.10 15.87 -43.79
CA LEU A 39 -9.73 16.36 -45.00
C LEU A 39 -9.32 17.81 -45.24
N GLU A 40 -9.19 18.61 -44.18
CA GLU A 40 -8.65 19.98 -44.24
C GLU A 40 -7.16 20.00 -44.63
N THR A 41 -6.34 19.06 -44.15
CA THR A 41 -4.93 18.90 -44.58
C THR A 41 -4.82 18.48 -46.05
N LEU A 42 -5.73 17.61 -46.51
CA LEU A 42 -5.79 17.16 -47.91
C LEU A 42 -6.39 18.22 -48.85
N GLU A 43 -7.21 19.14 -48.32
CA GLU A 43 -7.66 20.33 -49.04
C GLU A 43 -6.56 21.40 -49.10
N GLY A 44 -5.75 21.54 -48.03
CA GLY A 44 -4.62 22.48 -47.97
C GLY A 44 -3.38 22.05 -48.74
N VAL A 45 -3.15 20.74 -48.90
CA VAL A 45 -2.16 20.20 -49.84
C VAL A 45 -2.90 19.85 -51.12
N SER A 46 -2.70 20.62 -52.18
CA SER A 46 -3.24 20.34 -53.51
C SER A 46 -2.63 19.04 -54.05
N LEU A 47 -3.23 17.90 -53.70
CA LEU A 47 -2.89 16.60 -54.27
C LEU A 47 -2.93 16.62 -55.82
N GLN A 48 -3.67 17.57 -56.39
CA GLN A 48 -3.72 17.84 -57.81
C GLN A 48 -2.44 18.51 -58.35
N GLU A 49 -1.78 19.39 -57.59
CA GLU A 49 -0.47 19.95 -57.97
C GLU A 49 0.61 18.89 -57.95
N ILE A 50 0.62 18.01 -56.95
CA ILE A 50 1.58 16.89 -56.88
C ILE A 50 1.35 15.92 -58.05
N LEU A 51 0.08 15.67 -58.38
CA LEU A 51 -0.28 14.83 -59.52
C LEU A 51 0.15 15.46 -60.86
N GLN A 52 0.05 16.77 -61.02
CA GLN A 52 0.47 17.48 -62.23
C GLN A 52 1.99 17.66 -62.33
N ALA A 53 2.70 17.83 -61.21
CA ALA A 53 4.14 18.07 -61.18
C ALA A 53 4.97 16.78 -61.29
N GLU A 54 4.54 15.71 -60.62
CA GLU A 54 5.30 14.46 -60.49
C GLU A 54 4.54 13.21 -60.98
N GLY A 55 3.33 13.39 -61.50
CA GLY A 55 2.51 12.29 -61.99
C GLY A 55 2.02 11.34 -60.89
N VAL A 56 1.54 10.19 -61.34
CA VAL A 56 0.98 9.13 -60.47
C VAL A 56 2.03 8.55 -59.51
N ASP A 57 3.31 8.54 -59.90
CA ASP A 57 4.41 8.02 -59.08
C ASP A 57 4.83 8.98 -57.94
N GLY A 58 4.80 10.30 -58.17
CA GLY A 58 5.00 11.28 -57.09
C GLY A 58 3.88 11.23 -56.06
N LEU A 59 2.63 11.14 -56.54
CA LEU A 59 1.46 10.97 -55.69
C LEU A 59 1.54 9.67 -54.87
N ARG A 60 2.02 8.56 -55.47
CA ARG A 60 2.28 7.30 -54.75
C ARG A 60 3.29 7.52 -53.63
N LYS A 61 4.44 8.12 -53.91
CA LYS A 61 5.49 8.38 -52.89
C LYS A 61 4.94 9.22 -51.73
N TYR A 62 4.22 10.30 -52.05
CA TYR A 62 3.63 11.20 -51.06
C TYR A 62 2.66 10.48 -50.11
N VAL A 63 1.78 9.65 -50.67
CA VAL A 63 0.73 8.92 -49.93
C VAL A 63 1.27 7.71 -49.14
N THR A 64 2.39 7.14 -49.59
CA THR A 64 3.08 6.06 -48.86
C THR A 64 3.97 6.56 -47.73
N ASN A 65 4.41 7.82 -47.76
CA ASN A 65 5.23 8.38 -46.71
C ASN A 65 4.40 8.74 -45.48
N VAL A 66 4.54 7.93 -44.42
CA VAL A 66 3.79 8.08 -43.16
C VAL A 66 4.11 9.41 -42.46
N ALA A 67 5.28 10.02 -42.71
CA ALA A 67 5.65 11.30 -42.11
C ALA A 67 4.81 12.49 -42.61
N ASN A 68 4.18 12.36 -43.79
CA ASN A 68 3.37 13.41 -44.39
C ASN A 68 1.97 13.51 -43.78
N PHE A 69 1.58 12.52 -42.97
CA PHE A 69 0.26 12.47 -42.33
C PHE A 69 0.43 12.40 -40.80
N PRO A 70 -0.57 12.86 -40.02
CA PRO A 70 -0.52 12.71 -38.58
C PRO A 70 -0.42 11.22 -38.18
N PRO A 71 0.24 10.89 -37.06
CA PRO A 71 0.52 9.52 -36.67
C PRO A 71 -0.75 8.67 -36.54
N GLY A 72 -0.74 7.47 -37.16
CA GLY A 72 -1.87 6.55 -37.18
C GLY A 72 -2.92 6.82 -38.27
N ARG A 73 -2.70 7.83 -39.11
CA ARG A 73 -3.56 8.17 -40.25
C ARG A 73 -2.90 7.81 -41.58
N THR A 74 -3.72 7.37 -42.52
CA THR A 74 -3.29 6.97 -43.87
C THR A 74 -4.32 7.45 -44.86
N VAL A 75 -3.88 7.85 -46.05
CA VAL A 75 -4.76 8.24 -47.16
C VAL A 75 -4.66 7.16 -48.22
N TYR A 76 -5.78 6.76 -48.81
CA TYR A 76 -5.84 5.79 -49.91
C TYR A 76 -6.34 6.51 -51.15
N ILE A 77 -5.63 6.39 -52.26
CA ILE A 77 -6.06 6.96 -53.54
C ILE A 77 -6.47 5.83 -54.47
N ILE A 78 -7.72 5.87 -54.91
CA ILE A 78 -8.40 4.75 -55.55
C ILE A 78 -8.86 5.20 -56.94
N ASN A 79 -8.58 4.38 -57.96
CA ASN A 79 -9.05 4.59 -59.32
C ASN A 79 -10.53 4.15 -59.47
N ARG A 80 -11.13 4.43 -60.62
CA ARG A 80 -12.50 4.06 -60.98
C ARG A 80 -12.73 2.54 -60.95
N ASP A 81 -11.72 1.76 -61.28
CA ASP A 81 -11.75 0.29 -61.22
C ASP A 81 -11.69 -0.28 -59.79
N GLY A 82 -11.58 0.59 -58.79
CA GLY A 82 -11.50 0.21 -57.38
C GLY A 82 -10.09 -0.20 -56.93
N GLU A 83 -9.09 -0.10 -57.79
CA GLU A 83 -7.69 -0.36 -57.47
C GLU A 83 -7.02 0.85 -56.80
N GLU A 84 -6.15 0.60 -55.83
CA GLU A 84 -5.35 1.66 -55.21
C GLU A 84 -4.04 1.88 -55.97
N ILE A 85 -3.71 3.14 -56.24
CA ILE A 85 -2.47 3.55 -56.94
C ILE A 85 -1.21 3.04 -56.23
N ALA A 86 -1.21 3.02 -54.90
CA ALA A 86 -0.08 2.54 -54.10
C ALA A 86 -0.03 1.00 -53.98
N ARG A 87 -0.94 0.27 -54.64
CA ARG A 87 -1.05 -1.20 -54.64
C ARG A 87 -1.09 -1.82 -53.24
N ARG A 88 -1.55 -1.08 -52.21
CA ARG A 88 -1.73 -1.63 -50.86
C ARG A 88 -3.08 -2.33 -50.81
N LYS A 89 -3.20 -3.32 -49.93
CA LYS A 89 -4.45 -4.04 -49.74
C LYS A 89 -5.49 -3.11 -49.11
N LEU A 90 -6.58 -2.81 -49.84
CA LEU A 90 -7.65 -2.01 -49.29
C LEU A 90 -8.37 -2.76 -48.15
N PRO A 91 -8.55 -2.13 -46.98
CA PRO A 91 -9.48 -2.60 -45.97
C PRO A 91 -10.90 -2.74 -46.54
N ARG A 92 -11.61 -3.84 -46.22
CA ARG A 92 -13.00 -4.09 -46.66
C ARG A 92 -13.97 -2.93 -46.40
N GLN A 93 -13.71 -2.15 -45.35
CA GLN A 93 -14.52 -0.97 -45.01
C GLN A 93 -14.32 0.18 -46.01
N LEU A 94 -13.10 0.39 -46.51
CA LEU A 94 -12.78 1.43 -47.49
C LEU A 94 -13.30 1.06 -48.87
N GLU A 95 -13.21 -0.21 -49.27
CA GLU A 95 -13.77 -0.72 -50.53
C GLU A 95 -15.28 -0.40 -50.64
N ARG A 96 -16.04 -0.72 -49.59
CA ARG A 96 -17.47 -0.38 -49.51
C ARG A 96 -17.74 1.13 -49.48
N ARG A 97 -16.81 1.96 -49.00
CA ARG A 97 -16.95 3.43 -49.02
C ARG A 97 -16.62 3.99 -50.40
N ALA A 98 -15.59 3.46 -51.06
CA ALA A 98 -15.19 3.82 -52.42
C ALA A 98 -16.30 3.50 -53.42
N GLN A 99 -16.84 2.28 -53.41
CA GLN A 99 -17.97 1.89 -54.27
C GLN A 99 -19.19 2.80 -54.07
N ARG A 100 -19.51 3.17 -52.82
CA ARG A 100 -20.62 4.11 -52.52
C ARG A 100 -20.34 5.54 -52.95
N ALA A 101 -19.08 5.96 -52.96
CA ALA A 101 -18.67 7.27 -53.45
C ALA A 101 -18.77 7.32 -54.98
N TRP A 102 -18.17 6.35 -55.68
CA TRP A 102 -18.23 6.23 -57.14
C TRP A 102 -19.66 6.13 -57.67
N THR A 103 -20.48 5.23 -57.12
CA THR A 103 -21.90 5.14 -57.50
C THR A 103 -22.72 6.40 -57.20
N GLY A 104 -22.25 7.25 -56.28
CA GLY A 104 -22.84 8.56 -56.00
C GLY A 104 -22.48 9.62 -57.05
N ILE A 105 -21.24 9.57 -57.56
CA ILE A 105 -20.71 10.46 -58.60
C ILE A 105 -21.33 10.10 -59.96
N ASP A 106 -21.37 8.82 -60.33
CA ASP A 106 -21.92 8.35 -61.62
C ASP A 106 -23.42 8.65 -61.80
N ARG A 107 -24.19 8.70 -60.70
CA ARG A 107 -25.63 9.01 -60.77
C ARG A 107 -25.94 10.50 -60.97
N GLY A 108 -24.93 11.33 -61.21
CA GLY A 108 -25.12 12.75 -61.52
C GLY A 108 -25.96 13.48 -60.46
N ARG A 109 -25.73 13.17 -59.17
CA ARG A 109 -26.43 13.84 -58.06
C ARG A 109 -26.02 15.32 -58.00
N ARG A 110 -26.62 16.15 -58.87
CA ARG A 110 -26.73 17.59 -58.66
C ARG A 110 -27.40 17.81 -57.31
N ASP A 111 -26.77 18.68 -56.54
CA ASP A 111 -27.10 19.06 -55.18
C ASP A 111 -28.60 19.07 -54.88
N ARG A 112 -29.01 18.20 -53.95
CA ARG A 112 -30.06 18.60 -53.02
C ARG A 112 -29.35 19.25 -51.84
N PRO A 113 -29.68 20.49 -51.45
CA PRO A 113 -29.04 21.14 -50.32
C PRO A 113 -29.33 20.30 -49.07
N ARG A 114 -28.30 19.59 -48.60
CA ARG A 114 -28.36 18.82 -47.37
C ARG A 114 -27.94 19.73 -46.22
N ARG A 115 -28.66 19.68 -45.10
CA ARG A 115 -28.45 20.48 -43.87
C ARG A 115 -27.06 20.32 -43.21
N ARG A 116 -26.20 19.43 -43.71
CA ARG A 116 -24.78 19.34 -43.36
C ARG A 116 -23.97 19.08 -44.63
N PRO A 117 -23.04 19.96 -45.03
CA PRO A 117 -22.09 19.64 -46.10
C PRO A 117 -21.31 18.41 -45.65
N ARG A 118 -21.33 17.34 -46.45
CA ARG A 118 -20.29 16.32 -46.30
C ARG A 118 -19.02 16.93 -46.89
N PRO A 119 -17.86 16.81 -46.24
CA PRO A 119 -16.61 17.18 -46.88
C PRO A 119 -16.53 16.44 -48.22
N GLN A 120 -16.34 17.19 -49.30
CA GLN A 120 -16.24 16.62 -50.64
C GLN A 120 -14.91 15.89 -50.69
N LEU A 121 -14.93 14.60 -51.04
CA LEU A 121 -13.69 13.87 -51.23
C LEU A 121 -13.00 14.50 -52.44
N PRO A 122 -11.72 14.90 -52.34
CA PRO A 122 -11.05 15.53 -53.46
C PRO A 122 -10.97 14.53 -54.62
N LEU A 123 -11.56 14.93 -55.74
CA LEU A 123 -11.43 14.26 -57.03
C LEU A 123 -10.16 14.78 -57.68
N LEU A 124 -9.30 13.88 -58.12
CA LEU A 124 -8.09 14.22 -58.86
C LEU A 124 -8.27 13.74 -60.29
N GLU A 125 -8.08 14.63 -61.25
CA GLU A 125 -8.06 14.24 -62.66
C GLU A 125 -6.60 14.12 -63.10
N THR A 126 -6.27 12.97 -63.68
CA THR A 126 -4.97 12.76 -64.32
C THR A 126 -4.98 13.39 -65.71
N ASP A 127 -3.80 13.71 -66.25
CA ASP A 127 -3.63 14.22 -67.62
C ASP A 127 -4.19 13.26 -68.69
N ASN A 128 -4.37 11.98 -68.34
CA ASN A 128 -4.96 10.94 -69.19
C ASN A 128 -6.49 10.88 -69.10
N GLY A 129 -7.14 11.76 -68.32
CA GLY A 129 -8.59 11.77 -68.11
C GLY A 129 -9.10 10.74 -67.10
N GLU A 130 -8.23 10.01 -66.40
CA GLU A 130 -8.65 9.14 -65.30
C GLU A 130 -8.93 9.95 -64.04
N THR A 131 -10.08 9.69 -63.42
CA THR A 131 -10.48 10.30 -62.15
C THR A 131 -10.05 9.40 -60.99
N LEU A 132 -9.34 9.98 -60.03
CA LEU A 132 -8.88 9.33 -58.82
C LEU A 132 -9.60 9.92 -57.61
N LEU A 133 -9.93 9.06 -56.65
CA LEU A 133 -10.65 9.43 -55.44
C LEU A 133 -9.72 9.23 -54.23
N ALA A 134 -9.43 10.31 -53.50
CA ALA A 134 -8.69 10.21 -52.24
C ALA A 134 -9.66 9.97 -51.08
N ILE A 135 -9.49 8.85 -50.37
CA ILE A 135 -10.30 8.47 -49.20
C ILE A 135 -9.40 8.39 -47.98
N PRO A 136 -9.75 9.07 -46.87
CA PRO A 136 -9.05 8.89 -45.61
C PRO A 136 -9.27 7.45 -45.10
N GLY A 137 -8.16 6.79 -44.76
CA GLY A 137 -8.13 5.46 -44.18
C GLY A 137 -8.66 5.41 -42.74
N PRO A 138 -8.93 4.21 -42.21
CA PRO A 138 -9.32 4.07 -40.81
C PRO A 138 -8.21 4.61 -39.90
N ALA A 139 -8.56 5.54 -39.01
CA ALA A 139 -7.64 6.02 -38.00
C ALA A 139 -7.26 4.83 -37.10
N LYS A 140 -5.98 4.48 -37.06
CA LYS A 140 -5.45 3.53 -36.08
C LYS A 140 -5.04 4.36 -34.88
N PRO A 141 -5.74 4.29 -33.73
CA PRO A 141 -5.35 5.04 -32.56
C PRO A 141 -3.96 4.58 -32.12
N PRO A 142 -2.92 5.43 -32.19
CA PRO A 142 -1.63 5.09 -31.62
C PRO A 142 -1.78 4.93 -30.11
N LEU A 143 -1.21 3.85 -29.54
CA LEU A 143 -1.22 3.59 -28.09
C LEU A 143 -0.73 4.79 -27.25
N PHE A 144 0.15 5.63 -27.81
CA PHE A 144 0.72 6.81 -27.14
C PHE A 144 0.45 8.15 -27.83
N GLY A 145 -0.27 8.21 -28.96
CA GLY A 145 -0.37 9.48 -29.71
C GLY A 145 -1.24 10.56 -29.06
N VAL A 146 -1.95 10.24 -27.98
CA VAL A 146 -2.59 11.23 -27.09
C VAL A 146 -1.59 12.19 -26.45
N LEU A 147 -0.33 11.78 -26.29
CA LEU A 147 0.76 12.63 -25.80
C LEU A 147 1.32 13.58 -26.87
N SER A 148 1.02 13.34 -28.16
CA SER A 148 1.52 14.13 -29.28
C SER A 148 0.80 15.47 -29.42
N PHE A 149 -0.40 15.61 -28.85
CA PHE A 149 -1.19 16.84 -28.92
C PHE A 149 -1.01 17.68 -27.65
N ALA A 150 -0.47 18.88 -27.79
CA ALA A 150 -0.07 19.74 -26.66
C ALA A 150 -1.22 20.02 -25.67
N ASN A 151 -2.44 20.29 -26.17
CA ASN A 151 -3.59 20.67 -25.35
C ASN A 151 -4.17 19.50 -24.54
N VAL A 152 -4.06 18.28 -25.09
CA VAL A 152 -4.61 17.06 -24.48
C VAL A 152 -3.60 16.46 -23.49
N ARG A 153 -2.31 16.60 -23.78
CA ARG A 153 -1.22 16.14 -22.92
C ARG A 153 -1.34 16.67 -21.49
N TRP A 154 -1.59 17.97 -21.33
CA TRP A 154 -1.71 18.58 -20.01
C TRP A 154 -2.94 18.11 -19.24
N LEU A 155 -4.05 17.87 -19.93
CA LEU A 155 -5.28 17.36 -19.30
C LEU A 155 -5.09 15.91 -18.82
N VAL A 156 -4.47 15.06 -19.64
CA VAL A 156 -4.16 13.66 -19.26
C VAL A 156 -3.17 13.61 -18.09
N LEU A 157 -2.10 14.41 -18.13
CA LEU A 157 -1.13 14.50 -17.03
C LEU A 157 -1.76 15.04 -15.74
N GLY A 158 -2.60 16.08 -15.84
CA GLY A 158 -3.30 16.65 -14.70
C GLY A 158 -4.24 15.63 -14.03
N MET A 159 -4.98 14.87 -14.83
CA MET A 159 -5.88 13.83 -14.32
C MET A 159 -5.12 12.65 -13.70
N ALA A 160 -4.04 12.18 -14.33
CA ALA A 160 -3.18 11.14 -13.76
C ALA A 160 -2.53 11.61 -12.43
N GLY A 161 -2.09 12.87 -12.38
CA GLY A 161 -1.57 13.49 -11.16
C GLY A 161 -2.63 13.58 -10.05
N ALA A 162 -3.85 14.01 -10.39
CA ALA A 162 -4.96 14.09 -9.44
C ALA A 162 -5.34 12.72 -8.84
N ILE A 163 -5.42 11.68 -9.68
CA ILE A 163 -5.67 10.30 -9.23
C ILE A 163 -4.54 9.83 -8.31
N SER A 164 -3.28 10.08 -8.68
CA SER A 164 -2.11 9.70 -7.88
C SER A 164 -2.11 10.39 -6.51
N LEU A 165 -2.43 11.69 -6.47
CA LEU A 165 -2.58 12.45 -5.22
C LEU A 165 -3.70 11.89 -4.34
N LEU A 166 -4.85 11.55 -4.92
CA LEU A 166 -5.99 11.00 -4.18
C LEU A 166 -5.64 9.65 -3.55
N VAL A 167 -4.94 8.78 -4.29
CA VAL A 167 -4.50 7.46 -3.82
C VAL A 167 -3.45 7.60 -2.75
N PHE A 168 -2.46 8.47 -2.95
CA PHE A 168 -1.43 8.74 -1.95
C PHE A 168 -2.04 9.29 -0.65
N TRP A 169 -3.00 10.21 -0.75
CA TRP A 169 -3.73 10.74 0.40
C TRP A 169 -4.49 9.64 1.15
N TRP A 170 -5.20 8.77 0.43
CA TRP A 170 -5.90 7.63 1.01
C TRP A 170 -4.94 6.63 1.68
N LEU A 171 -3.81 6.32 1.02
CA LEU A 171 -2.78 5.42 1.53
C LEU A 171 -2.11 5.95 2.79
N SER A 172 -1.79 7.25 2.81
CA SER A 172 -1.25 7.94 3.98
C SER A 172 -2.20 7.84 5.18
N ARG A 173 -3.51 7.99 4.94
CA ARG A 173 -4.52 7.91 6.01
C ARG A 173 -4.78 6.48 6.50
N SER A 174 -4.74 5.50 5.61
CA SER A 174 -5.06 4.10 5.91
C SER A 174 -3.89 3.29 6.44
N LEU A 175 -2.65 3.62 6.05
CA LEU A 175 -1.44 2.88 6.48
C LEU A 175 -0.51 3.76 7.32
N ALA A 176 -0.05 4.89 6.76
CA ALA A 176 1.04 5.65 7.37
C ALA A 176 0.63 6.21 8.74
N ARG A 177 -0.55 6.84 8.84
CA ARG A 177 -1.06 7.40 10.11
C ARG A 177 -1.19 6.36 11.23
N PRO A 178 -1.87 5.21 11.03
CA PRO A 178 -1.92 4.13 12.02
C PRO A 178 -0.54 3.64 12.48
N VAL A 179 0.39 3.40 11.54
CA VAL A 179 1.75 2.93 11.85
C VAL A 179 2.50 3.97 12.67
N THR A 180 2.42 5.25 12.29
CA THR A 180 3.01 6.33 13.07
C THR A 180 2.41 6.39 14.48
N ARG A 181 1.10 6.18 14.63
CA ARG A 181 0.45 6.16 15.95
C ARG A 181 1.01 5.03 16.83
N ILE A 182 1.13 3.81 16.30
CA ILE A 182 1.77 2.68 17.01
C ILE A 182 3.20 3.05 17.43
N SER A 183 3.99 3.62 16.51
CA SER A 183 5.38 4.03 16.81
C SER A 183 5.46 5.10 17.91
N VAL A 184 4.58 6.10 17.88
CA VAL A 184 4.53 7.15 18.91
C VAL A 184 4.12 6.57 20.26
N THR A 185 3.11 5.70 20.30
CA THR A 185 2.70 5.00 21.53
C THR A 185 3.83 4.13 22.08
N ALA A 186 4.52 3.38 21.23
CA ALA A 186 5.68 2.58 21.64
C ALA A 186 6.80 3.45 22.26
N ARG A 187 7.08 4.62 21.68
CA ARG A 187 8.03 5.58 22.25
C ARG A 187 7.57 6.14 23.60
N ARG A 188 6.26 6.37 23.80
CA ARG A 188 5.72 6.80 25.09
C ARG A 188 5.86 5.70 26.15
N LEU A 189 5.51 4.47 25.80
CA LEU A 189 5.65 3.31 26.66
C LEU A 189 7.11 3.10 27.08
N ALA A 190 8.05 3.18 26.13
CA ALA A 190 9.48 3.09 26.39
C ALA A 190 10.02 4.23 27.28
N LYS A 191 9.36 5.39 27.30
CA LYS A 191 9.69 6.52 28.19
C LYS A 191 9.06 6.40 29.58
N GLY A 192 8.35 5.31 29.87
CA GLY A 192 7.76 5.01 31.18
C GLY A 192 6.28 5.34 31.32
N ASP A 193 5.61 5.82 30.26
CA ASP A 193 4.15 5.98 30.24
C ASP A 193 3.47 4.61 30.03
N MET A 194 3.32 3.86 31.12
CA MET A 194 2.74 2.50 31.12
C MET A 194 1.25 2.48 30.75
N SER A 195 0.56 3.63 30.82
CA SER A 195 -0.84 3.77 30.42
C SER A 195 -1.04 3.97 28.92
N ALA A 196 0.05 4.14 28.16
CA ALA A 196 -0.02 4.44 26.75
C ALA A 196 -0.63 3.27 25.96
N ARG A 197 -1.72 3.54 25.23
CA ARG A 197 -2.37 2.60 24.32
C ARG A 197 -2.53 3.22 22.94
N VAL A 198 -2.53 2.38 21.92
CA VAL A 198 -2.71 2.76 20.53
C VAL A 198 -4.17 3.12 20.29
N GLY A 199 -5.12 2.32 20.79
CA GLY A 199 -6.55 2.64 20.70
C GLY A 199 -7.02 2.83 19.25
N LEU A 200 -6.56 1.97 18.34
CA LEU A 200 -7.01 1.94 16.95
C LEU A 200 -8.09 0.89 16.78
N ALA A 201 -9.26 1.32 16.31
CA ALA A 201 -10.31 0.42 15.86
C ALA A 201 -10.03 -0.02 14.42
N GLY A 202 -10.09 -1.33 14.18
CA GLY A 202 -9.87 -1.91 12.86
C GLY A 202 -9.86 -3.44 12.94
N ASN A 203 -10.43 -4.07 11.92
CA ASN A 203 -10.40 -5.53 11.76
C ASN A 203 -9.39 -5.98 10.70
N ASP A 204 -8.69 -5.03 10.09
CA ASP A 204 -7.56 -5.32 9.20
C ASP A 204 -6.29 -5.60 9.99
N GLU A 205 -5.23 -5.95 9.27
CA GLU A 205 -3.95 -6.37 9.81
C GLU A 205 -3.32 -5.31 10.71
N ILE A 206 -3.51 -4.02 10.39
CA ILE A 206 -2.99 -2.93 11.23
C ILE A 206 -3.81 -2.79 12.52
N GLY A 207 -5.13 -2.96 12.45
CA GLY A 207 -5.97 -3.02 13.65
C GLY A 207 -5.64 -4.22 14.55
N GLN A 208 -5.32 -5.37 13.96
CA GLN A 208 -4.86 -6.55 14.71
C GLN A 208 -3.49 -6.30 15.37
N LEU A 209 -2.55 -5.69 14.64
CA LEU A 209 -1.26 -5.29 15.21
C LEU A 209 -1.42 -4.30 16.36
N ALA A 210 -2.32 -3.33 16.23
CA ALA A 210 -2.62 -2.38 17.31
C ALA A 210 -3.18 -3.08 18.55
N LYS A 211 -4.10 -4.03 18.39
CA LYS A 211 -4.62 -4.85 19.51
C LYS A 211 -3.54 -5.69 20.18
N GLN A 212 -2.68 -6.34 19.39
CA GLN A 212 -1.55 -7.12 19.91
C GLN A 212 -0.57 -6.23 20.67
N PHE A 213 -0.29 -5.03 20.16
CA PHE A 213 0.54 -4.05 20.85
C PHE A 213 -0.10 -3.60 22.18
N ASP A 214 -1.40 -3.31 22.19
CA ASP A 214 -2.12 -2.90 23.40
C ASP A 214 -2.11 -4.01 24.46
N ASN A 215 -2.32 -5.27 24.07
CA ASN A 215 -2.21 -6.42 24.97
C ASN A 215 -0.78 -6.56 25.57
N MET A 216 0.26 -6.36 24.75
CA MET A 216 1.65 -6.35 25.23
C MET A 216 1.87 -5.21 26.24
N ALA A 217 1.30 -4.03 25.98
CA ALA A 217 1.39 -2.90 26.89
C ALA A 217 0.66 -3.16 28.22
N ASP A 218 -0.49 -3.84 28.20
CA ASP A 218 -1.21 -4.28 29.40
C ASP A 218 -0.36 -5.24 30.25
N GLU A 219 0.29 -6.22 29.62
CA GLU A 219 1.16 -7.18 30.31
C GLU A 219 2.37 -6.47 30.94
N LEU A 220 3.02 -5.56 30.21
CA LEU A 220 4.13 -4.76 30.73
C LEU A 220 3.72 -3.87 31.90
N GLU A 221 2.54 -3.25 31.84
CA GLU A 221 2.00 -2.45 32.94
C GLU A 221 1.73 -3.30 34.18
N SER A 222 1.11 -4.46 34.00
CA SER A 222 0.85 -5.43 35.07
C SER A 222 2.15 -5.88 35.76
N GLN A 223 3.15 -6.30 34.97
CA GLN A 223 4.45 -6.70 35.50
C GLN A 223 5.17 -5.55 36.23
N SER A 224 5.09 -4.33 35.69
CA SER A 224 5.67 -3.15 36.34
C SER A 224 5.00 -2.85 37.68
N LYS A 225 3.66 -2.95 37.74
CA LYS A 225 2.88 -2.74 38.96
C LYS A 225 3.23 -3.79 40.02
N ASN A 226 3.28 -5.07 39.65
CA ASN A 226 3.61 -6.16 40.56
C ASN A 226 5.02 -5.98 41.17
N ARG A 227 6.02 -5.61 40.36
CA ARG A 227 7.37 -5.30 40.86
C ARG A 227 7.38 -4.14 41.84
N ARG A 228 6.64 -3.06 41.56
CA ARG A 228 6.53 -1.91 42.47
C ARG A 228 5.88 -2.29 43.81
N GLU A 229 4.81 -3.08 43.76
CA GLU A 229 4.14 -3.57 44.97
C GLU A 229 5.05 -4.49 45.78
N LEU A 230 5.80 -5.38 45.12
CA LEU A 230 6.80 -6.24 45.76
C LEU A 230 7.87 -5.42 46.48
N PHE A 231 8.50 -4.45 45.80
CA PHE A 231 9.51 -3.60 46.42
C PHE A 231 8.96 -2.79 47.60
N ARG A 232 7.72 -2.30 47.50
CA ARG A 232 7.05 -1.62 48.61
C ARG A 232 6.89 -2.56 49.81
N ASN A 233 6.43 -3.79 49.58
CA ASN A 233 6.24 -4.78 50.64
C ASN A 233 7.57 -5.16 51.30
N ILE A 234 8.62 -5.38 50.50
CA ILE A 234 9.98 -5.63 51.00
C ILE A 234 10.46 -4.47 51.87
N ALA A 235 10.31 -3.22 51.42
CA ALA A 235 10.72 -2.06 52.18
C ALA A 235 9.98 -1.95 53.53
N HIS A 236 8.69 -2.31 53.57
CA HIS A 236 7.91 -2.35 54.82
C HIS A 236 8.39 -3.45 55.77
N GLU A 237 8.59 -4.67 55.25
CA GLU A 237 9.07 -5.82 56.03
C GLU A 237 10.49 -5.63 56.57
N LEU A 238 11.35 -4.88 55.85
CA LEU A 238 12.71 -4.54 56.30
C LEU A 238 12.75 -3.41 57.33
N ARG A 239 11.82 -2.45 57.28
CA ARG A 239 11.80 -1.33 58.22
C ARG A 239 11.60 -1.80 59.66
N ALA A 240 10.69 -2.74 59.89
CA ALA A 240 10.38 -3.25 61.23
C ALA A 240 11.58 -3.87 61.98
N PRO A 241 12.33 -4.83 61.41
CA PRO A 241 13.52 -5.40 62.05
C PRO A 241 14.63 -4.36 62.21
N LEU A 242 14.82 -3.45 61.25
CA LEU A 242 15.81 -2.37 61.36
C LEU A 242 15.52 -1.44 62.53
N THR A 243 14.26 -1.02 62.71
CA THR A 243 13.86 -0.19 63.86
C THR A 243 14.05 -0.94 65.17
N ARG A 244 13.75 -2.25 65.23
CA ARG A 244 13.98 -3.06 66.45
C ARG A 244 15.46 -3.22 66.76
N MET A 245 16.32 -3.39 65.75
CA MET A 245 17.77 -3.40 65.92
C MET A 245 18.28 -2.06 66.46
N GLN A 246 17.83 -0.94 65.89
CA GLN A 246 18.21 0.41 66.37
C GLN A 246 17.82 0.63 67.84
N ILE A 247 16.61 0.24 68.24
CA ILE A 247 16.17 0.35 69.65
C ILE A 247 17.05 -0.51 70.56
N ALA A 248 17.37 -1.74 70.14
CA ALA A 248 18.22 -2.63 70.93
C ALA A 248 19.66 -2.08 71.08
N THR A 249 20.22 -1.48 70.02
CA THR A 249 21.54 -0.83 70.09
C THR A 249 21.53 0.44 70.95
N ASP A 250 20.48 1.26 70.90
CA ASP A 250 20.36 2.43 71.77
C ASP A 250 20.24 2.05 73.25
N LEU A 251 19.57 0.92 73.54
CA LEU A 251 19.47 0.38 74.89
C LEU A 251 20.80 -0.21 75.38
N LEU A 252 21.58 -0.84 74.49
CA LEU A 252 22.94 -1.32 74.77
C LEU A 252 23.85 -0.18 75.26
N GLU A 253 23.79 0.98 74.59
CA GLU A 253 24.59 2.14 74.97
C GLU A 253 24.17 2.75 76.32
N ARG A 254 22.87 2.69 76.66
CA ARG A 254 22.32 3.33 77.86
C ARG A 254 22.32 2.45 79.10
N LYS A 255 22.18 1.13 78.95
CA LYS A 255 22.00 0.17 80.05
C LYS A 255 22.85 -1.09 79.86
N PRO A 256 24.15 -1.02 80.19
CA PRO A 256 25.07 -2.14 80.00
C PRO A 256 24.70 -3.39 80.82
N GLU A 257 23.94 -3.27 81.91
CA GLU A 257 23.42 -4.42 82.65
C GLU A 257 22.45 -5.33 81.85
N THR A 258 21.87 -4.83 80.74
CA THR A 258 20.96 -5.60 79.86
C THR A 258 21.61 -6.03 78.55
N SER A 259 22.94 -5.96 78.48
CA SER A 259 23.69 -6.10 77.22
C SER A 259 23.46 -7.45 76.53
N ASP A 260 23.46 -8.56 77.27
CA ASP A 260 23.31 -9.89 76.67
C ASP A 260 21.93 -10.07 76.00
N GLU A 261 20.84 -9.62 76.63
CA GLU A 261 19.49 -9.71 76.05
C GLU A 261 19.35 -8.87 74.78
N GLN A 262 19.91 -7.64 74.78
CA GLN A 262 19.83 -6.77 73.60
C GLN A 262 20.71 -7.26 72.46
N VAL A 263 21.90 -7.82 72.74
CA VAL A 263 22.76 -8.47 71.74
C VAL A 263 22.03 -9.65 71.10
N GLU A 264 21.36 -10.49 71.89
CA GLU A 264 20.60 -11.61 71.38
C GLU A 264 19.40 -11.15 70.52
N ARG A 265 18.71 -10.08 70.94
CA ARG A 265 17.65 -9.45 70.14
C ARG A 265 18.16 -8.93 68.79
N VAL A 266 19.32 -8.27 68.75
CA VAL A 266 19.94 -7.83 67.48
C VAL A 266 20.28 -9.03 66.59
N ARG A 267 20.90 -10.08 67.14
CA ARG A 267 21.21 -11.31 66.37
C ARG A 267 19.97 -11.95 65.78
N TYR A 268 18.88 -12.00 66.55
CA TYR A 268 17.60 -12.53 66.07
C TYR A 268 17.05 -11.74 64.87
N GLU A 269 17.04 -10.41 64.94
CA GLU A 269 16.55 -9.57 63.84
C GLU A 269 17.45 -9.64 62.60
N ILE A 270 18.78 -9.80 62.76
CA ILE A 270 19.70 -10.07 61.64
C ILE A 270 19.28 -11.37 60.92
N GLY A 271 19.08 -12.47 61.66
CA GLY A 271 18.64 -13.74 61.08
C GLY A 271 17.29 -13.64 60.36
N ARG A 272 16.38 -12.79 60.87
CA ARG A 272 15.09 -12.53 60.21
C ARG A 272 15.27 -11.79 58.88
N VAL A 273 16.14 -10.79 58.82
CA VAL A 273 16.46 -10.06 57.57
C VAL A 273 17.15 -10.97 56.56
N GLU A 274 18.05 -11.86 56.99
CA GLU A 274 18.68 -12.85 56.11
C GLU A 274 17.65 -13.81 55.49
N ASN A 275 16.66 -14.26 56.27
CA ASN A 275 15.60 -15.12 55.77
C ASN A 275 14.71 -14.39 54.75
N LEU A 276 14.29 -13.16 55.05
CA LEU A 276 13.56 -12.31 54.10
C LEU A 276 14.33 -12.12 52.79
N THR A 277 15.63 -11.85 52.88
CA THR A 277 16.50 -11.67 51.71
C THR A 277 16.56 -12.94 50.86
N ARG A 278 16.67 -14.12 51.49
CA ARG A 278 16.62 -15.42 50.79
C ARG A 278 15.30 -15.63 50.06
N GLN A 279 14.18 -15.30 50.68
CA GLN A 279 12.86 -15.43 50.07
C GLN A 279 12.70 -14.53 48.84
N VAL A 280 13.16 -13.27 48.91
CA VAL A 280 13.13 -12.33 47.79
C VAL A 280 14.00 -12.81 46.63
N LEU A 281 15.22 -13.30 46.90
CA LEU A 281 16.12 -13.85 45.89
C LEU A 281 15.53 -15.12 45.24
N SER A 282 14.87 -15.96 46.02
CA SER A 282 14.18 -17.14 45.50
C SER A 282 13.04 -16.75 44.55
N LEU A 283 12.26 -15.75 44.91
CA LEU A 283 11.17 -15.23 44.07
C LEU A 283 11.72 -14.61 42.78
N ALA A 284 12.78 -13.79 42.86
CA ALA A 284 13.39 -13.16 41.70
C ALA A 284 13.93 -14.20 40.69
N ARG A 285 14.53 -15.30 41.17
CA ARG A 285 14.96 -16.41 40.29
C ARG A 285 13.79 -17.14 39.65
N ALA A 286 12.70 -17.32 40.37
CA ALA A 286 11.50 -17.96 39.85
C ALA A 286 10.85 -17.12 38.72
N GLU A 287 10.88 -15.78 38.85
CA GLU A 287 10.41 -14.87 37.78
C GLU A 287 11.31 -14.90 36.54
N GLU A 288 12.63 -15.09 36.70
CA GLU A 288 13.61 -15.07 35.60
C GLU A 288 13.62 -16.37 34.78
N LEU A 289 13.43 -17.52 35.43
CA LEU A 289 13.41 -18.83 34.76
C LEU A 289 12.16 -19.05 33.90
N GLY A 290 11.10 -18.26 34.14
CA GLY A 290 9.79 -18.49 33.53
C GLY A 290 9.18 -19.82 34.00
N SER A 291 7.87 -19.96 33.87
CA SER A 291 7.20 -21.24 34.14
C SER A 291 7.53 -22.21 32.99
N SER A 292 8.49 -23.11 33.21
CA SER A 292 8.63 -24.30 32.38
C SER A 292 7.56 -25.30 32.81
N GLU A 293 6.48 -25.41 32.05
CA GLU A 293 5.46 -26.43 32.28
C GLU A 293 6.03 -27.80 31.88
N GLU A 294 6.59 -28.50 32.86
CA GLU A 294 7.00 -29.89 32.71
C GLU A 294 5.93 -30.80 33.35
N GLN A 295 5.46 -31.82 32.62
CA GLN A 295 4.51 -32.78 33.20
C GLN A 295 5.22 -33.61 34.26
N THR A 296 4.89 -33.37 35.52
CA THR A 296 5.43 -34.10 36.67
C THR A 296 4.33 -34.85 37.42
N ALA A 297 4.62 -36.06 37.89
CA ALA A 297 3.69 -36.81 38.74
C ALA A 297 3.55 -36.11 40.11
N LEU A 298 2.34 -35.66 40.44
CA LEU A 298 2.08 -35.00 41.73
C LEU A 298 2.50 -35.85 42.94
N ALA A 299 2.32 -37.17 42.83
CA ALA A 299 2.70 -38.11 43.88
C ALA A 299 4.22 -38.06 44.19
N SER A 300 5.08 -37.97 43.18
CA SER A 300 6.54 -37.95 43.40
C SER A 300 7.01 -36.66 44.05
N VAL A 301 6.39 -35.53 43.69
CA VAL A 301 6.70 -34.23 44.31
C VAL A 301 6.25 -34.21 45.78
N ILE A 302 5.05 -34.71 46.07
CA ILE A 302 4.55 -34.80 47.45
C ILE A 302 5.43 -35.73 48.28
N GLU A 303 5.82 -36.88 47.75
CA GLU A 303 6.67 -37.83 48.46
C GLU A 303 8.04 -37.23 48.80
N GLN A 304 8.63 -36.45 47.88
CA GLN A 304 9.87 -35.73 48.13
C GLN A 304 9.70 -34.69 49.26
N ILE A 305 8.64 -33.87 49.21
CA ILE A 305 8.35 -32.87 50.25
C ILE A 305 8.10 -33.53 51.62
N VAL A 306 7.37 -34.65 51.66
CA VAL A 306 7.09 -35.39 52.90
C VAL A 306 8.37 -35.97 53.50
N ASN A 307 9.29 -36.46 52.67
CA ASN A 307 10.57 -36.98 53.14
C ASN A 307 11.46 -35.86 53.72
N ASP A 308 11.53 -34.71 53.05
CA ASP A 308 12.25 -33.53 53.56
C ASP A 308 11.63 -33.03 54.88
N ALA A 309 10.29 -32.97 54.95
CA ALA A 309 9.57 -32.57 56.15
C ALA A 309 9.79 -33.55 57.32
N ARG A 310 9.83 -34.87 57.05
CA ARG A 310 10.14 -35.88 58.08
C ARG A 310 11.56 -35.70 58.63
N PHE A 311 12.53 -35.41 57.77
CA PHE A 311 13.91 -35.15 58.19
C PHE A 311 14.01 -33.93 59.13
N GLU A 312 13.34 -32.83 58.80
CA GLU A 312 13.30 -31.65 59.69
C GLU A 312 12.54 -31.91 60.99
N ALA A 313 11.46 -32.70 60.92
CA ALA A 313 10.62 -32.99 62.08
C ALA A 313 11.34 -33.90 63.09
N GLU A 314 12.20 -34.79 62.63
CA GLU A 314 13.04 -35.65 63.47
C GLU A 314 14.04 -34.81 64.30
N ALA A 315 14.65 -33.79 63.68
CA ALA A 315 15.51 -32.83 64.37
C ALA A 315 14.77 -31.98 65.43
N LYS A 316 13.45 -31.84 65.30
CA LYS A 316 12.58 -31.07 66.22
C LYS A 316 11.72 -31.95 67.14
N GLN A 317 11.86 -33.28 67.08
CA GLN A 317 11.03 -34.27 67.80
C GLN A 317 9.51 -34.13 67.58
N VAL A 318 9.09 -33.76 66.36
CA VAL A 318 7.67 -33.63 66.00
C VAL A 318 7.32 -34.70 64.96
N LYS A 319 6.07 -35.20 64.94
CA LYS A 319 5.60 -36.19 63.95
C LYS A 319 4.92 -35.53 62.76
N VAL A 320 5.30 -35.94 61.56
CA VAL A 320 4.59 -35.64 60.30
C VAL A 320 3.62 -36.81 60.04
N ASN A 321 2.31 -36.55 60.13
CA ASN A 321 1.23 -37.51 59.82
C ASN A 321 0.85 -37.43 58.34
#